data_AF-A0A7D5SVB1-F1
#
_entry.id   AF-A0A7D5SVB1-F1
#
_cell.length_a   1.000
_cell.length_b   1.000
_cell.length_c   1.000
_cell.angle_alpha   90.00
_cell.angle_beta   90.00
_cell.angle_gamma   90.00
#
_symmetry.space_group_name_H-M   'P 1'
#
loop_
_entity.id
_entity.type
_entity.pdbx_description
1 polymer ?
#
loop_
_entity_poly.entity_id
_entity_poly.type
_entity_poly.pdbx_seq_one_letter_code
_entity_poly.pdbx_strand_id
1 'polypeptide(L)'
;MKETVLNFLKRYSILVVAFLIATILAKLEQPEVRTILLASLLECFAIAFSSFASFVFTKVQFSEKPETPNLGLIFLGVHICFGFFVLALYLAQYAN
;
A
#
# COMPACT_ATOMS: atom_id res chain seq x y z
N MET A 1 17.92 -19.05 -8.19
CA MET A 1 18.51 -17.78 -7.67
C MET A 1 18.31 -16.61 -8.65
N LYS A 2 18.74 -16.69 -9.92
CA LYS A 2 18.51 -15.62 -10.92
C LYS A 2 17.03 -15.32 -11.18
N GLU A 3 16.17 -16.34 -11.32
CA GLU A 3 14.72 -16.15 -11.51
C GLU A 3 14.05 -15.48 -10.30
N THR A 4 14.46 -15.83 -9.09
CA THR A 4 13.94 -15.24 -7.85
C THR A 4 14.26 -13.74 -7.77
N VAL A 5 15.49 -13.36 -8.13
CA VAL A 5 15.93 -11.95 -8.17
C VAL A 5 15.23 -11.17 -9.28
N LEU A 6 15.02 -11.79 -10.45
CA LEU A 6 14.31 -11.17 -11.57
C LEU A 6 12.83 -10.92 -11.21
N ASN A 7 12.18 -11.89 -10.59
CA ASN A 7 10.79 -11.78 -10.14
C ASN A 7 10.64 -10.77 -9.00
N PHE A 8 11.65 -10.68 -8.11
CA PHE A 8 11.73 -9.64 -7.11
C PHE A 8 11.79 -8.25 -7.78
N LEU A 9 12.76 -8.02 -8.67
CA LEU A 9 12.92 -6.73 -9.36
C LEU A 9 11.66 -6.32 -10.15
N LYS A 10 10.98 -7.26 -10.82
CA LYS A 10 9.70 -7.00 -11.50
C LYS A 10 8.55 -6.64 -10.53
N ARG A 11 8.55 -7.19 -9.31
CA ARG A 11 7.56 -6.83 -8.28
C ARG A 11 7.78 -5.41 -7.77
N TYR A 12 9.04 -5.02 -7.62
CA TYR A 12 9.44 -3.73 -7.07
C TYR A 12 9.47 -2.60 -8.09
N SER A 13 9.53 -2.89 -9.39
CA SER A 13 9.42 -1.86 -10.42
C SER A 13 8.09 -1.10 -10.34
N ILE A 14 7.01 -1.78 -9.91
CA ILE A 14 5.71 -1.15 -9.66
C ILE A 14 5.79 -0.11 -8.54
N LEU A 15 6.59 -0.36 -7.50
CA LEU A 15 6.81 0.58 -6.40
C LEU A 15 7.63 1.80 -6.86
N VAL A 16 8.62 1.59 -7.72
CA VAL A 16 9.40 2.69 -8.31
C VAL A 16 8.51 3.57 -9.19
N VAL A 17 7.64 2.97 -10.01
CA VAL A 17 6.67 3.71 -10.83
C VAL A 17 5.66 4.46 -9.96
N ALA A 18 5.13 3.80 -8.91
CA ALA A 18 4.26 4.45 -7.93
C ALA A 18 4.96 5.65 -7.26
N PHE A 19 6.25 5.54 -6.94
CA PHE A 19 7.00 6.63 -6.31
C PHE A 19 7.18 7.82 -7.25
N LEU A 20 7.50 7.57 -8.52
CA LEU A 20 7.57 8.62 -9.53
C LEU A 20 6.22 9.32 -9.71
N ILE A 21 5.13 8.55 -9.77
CA ILE A 21 3.76 9.09 -9.82
C ILE A 21 3.49 9.95 -8.58
N ALA A 22 3.94 9.55 -7.38
CA ALA A 22 3.82 10.33 -6.14
C ALA A 22 4.44 11.71 -6.28
N THR A 23 5.67 11.76 -6.80
CA THR A 23 6.42 13.01 -6.91
C THR A 23 5.81 13.98 -7.92
N ILE A 24 5.14 13.47 -8.95
CA ILE A 24 4.39 14.27 -9.91
C ILE A 24 3.12 14.82 -9.26
N LEU A 25 2.37 13.94 -8.59
CA LEU A 25 1.12 14.30 -7.90
C LEU A 25 1.33 15.29 -6.76
N ALA A 26 2.48 15.23 -6.08
CA ALA A 26 2.84 16.18 -5.02
C ALA A 26 2.97 17.64 -5.50
N LYS A 27 3.20 17.85 -6.81
CA LYS A 27 3.31 19.18 -7.41
C LYS A 27 1.99 19.76 -7.91
N LEU A 28 0.88 19.05 -7.74
CA LEU A 28 -0.42 19.50 -8.21
C LEU A 28 -0.86 20.77 -7.45
N GLU A 29 -1.35 21.77 -8.18
CA GLU A 29 -1.70 23.09 -7.65
C GLU A 29 -2.92 23.06 -6.73
N GLN A 30 -3.86 22.13 -6.98
CA GLN A 30 -5.06 21.93 -6.17
C GLN A 30 -4.74 21.05 -4.95
N PRO A 31 -4.71 21.62 -3.72
CA PRO A 31 -4.34 20.88 -2.52
C PRO A 31 -5.28 19.70 -2.22
N GLU A 32 -6.56 19.81 -2.58
CA GLU A 32 -7.62 18.80 -2.38
C GLU A 32 -7.26 17.51 -3.11
N VAL A 33 -7.04 17.67 -4.42
CA VAL A 33 -6.81 16.59 -5.37
C VAL A 33 -5.45 15.96 -5.08
N ARG A 34 -4.46 16.80 -4.72
CA ARG A 34 -3.16 16.33 -4.26
C ARG A 34 -3.27 15.43 -3.03
N THR A 35 -4.01 15.83 -2.00
CA THR A 35 -4.12 15.06 -0.75
C THR A 35 -4.78 13.70 -1.00
N ILE A 36 -5.89 13.64 -1.73
CA ILE A 36 -6.57 12.38 -2.06
C ILE A 36 -5.65 11.46 -2.88
N LEU A 37 -4.96 12.01 -3.89
CA LEU A 37 -4.11 11.22 -4.77
C LEU A 37 -2.86 10.71 -4.05
N LEU A 38 -2.23 11.51 -3.20
CA LEU A 38 -1.10 11.07 -2.38
C LEU A 38 -1.52 10.01 -1.35
N ALA A 39 -2.69 10.19 -0.73
CA ALA A 39 -3.24 9.22 0.21
C ALA A 39 -3.56 7.87 -0.45
N SER A 40 -4.21 7.89 -1.61
CA SER A 40 -4.54 6.68 -2.38
C SER A 40 -3.28 5.94 -2.86
N LEU A 41 -2.22 6.68 -3.13
CA LEU A 41 -0.94 6.12 -3.53
C LEU A 41 -0.17 5.51 -2.35
N LEU A 42 -0.24 6.13 -1.17
CA LEU A 42 0.24 5.55 0.10
C LEU A 42 -0.44 4.21 0.41
N GLU A 43 -1.74 4.09 0.14
CA GLU A 43 -2.46 2.82 0.24
C GLU A 43 -1.92 1.77 -0.74
N CYS A 44 -1.64 2.16 -1.99
CA CYS A 44 -1.01 1.26 -2.97
C CYS A 44 0.37 0.77 -2.51
N PHE A 45 1.16 1.64 -1.87
CA PHE A 45 2.42 1.28 -1.23
C PHE A 45 2.21 0.28 -0.09
N ALA A 46 1.25 0.53 0.79
CA ALA A 46 0.92 -0.35 1.91
C ALA A 46 0.53 -1.76 1.43
N ILE A 47 -0.28 -1.88 0.38
CA ILE A 47 -0.69 -3.18 -0.19
C ILE A 47 0.53 -3.92 -0.76
N ALA A 48 1.38 -3.22 -1.52
CA ALA A 48 2.57 -3.81 -2.12
C ALA A 48 3.58 -4.28 -1.04
N PHE A 49 3.81 -3.49 0.01
CA PHE A 49 4.65 -3.88 1.14
C PHE A 49 4.04 -5.00 1.98
N SER A 50 2.72 -5.09 2.09
CA SER A 50 2.03 -6.22 2.76
C SER A 50 2.26 -7.55 2.02
N SER A 51 2.22 -7.51 0.68
CA SER A 51 2.56 -8.67 -0.16
C SER A 51 4.04 -9.03 -0.06
N PHE A 52 4.92 -8.04 0.13
CA PHE A 52 6.33 -8.28 0.36
C PHE A 52 6.63 -8.88 1.74
N ALA A 53 6.03 -8.33 2.79
CA ALA A 53 6.14 -8.86 4.14
C ALA A 53 5.72 -10.34 4.17
N SER A 54 4.61 -10.67 3.51
CA SER A 54 4.16 -12.06 3.37
C SER A 54 5.17 -12.96 2.63
N PHE A 55 5.94 -12.43 1.67
CA PHE A 55 6.99 -13.16 0.96
C PHE A 55 8.27 -13.35 1.81
N VAL A 56 8.69 -12.32 2.56
CA VAL A 56 9.92 -12.35 3.38
C VAL A 56 9.72 -13.10 4.70
N PHE A 57 8.58 -12.93 5.36
CA PHE A 57 8.29 -13.53 6.66
C PHE A 57 7.80 -14.98 6.56
N THR A 58 8.08 -15.67 5.46
CA THR A 58 7.82 -17.11 5.23
C THR A 58 8.51 -18.08 6.21
N LYS A 59 9.20 -17.58 7.25
CA LYS A 59 9.65 -18.40 8.40
C LYS A 59 8.63 -18.51 9.54
N VAL A 60 7.53 -17.75 9.51
CA VAL A 60 6.39 -18.05 10.37
C VAL A 60 5.61 -19.16 9.66
N GLN A 61 5.60 -20.37 10.23
CA GLN A 61 4.80 -21.49 9.69
C GLN A 61 3.32 -21.14 9.77
N PHE A 62 2.82 -20.46 8.74
CA PHE A 62 1.42 -20.49 8.38
C PHE A 62 1.21 -21.84 7.71
N SER A 63 0.26 -22.66 8.18
CA SER A 63 -0.05 -23.92 7.51
C SER A 63 -0.28 -23.64 6.03
N GLU A 64 0.12 -24.57 5.16
CA GLU A 64 0.00 -24.44 3.70
C GLU A 64 -1.45 -24.19 3.25
N LYS A 65 -2.41 -24.45 4.15
CA LYS A 65 -3.83 -24.10 4.09
C LYS A 65 -4.28 -23.64 5.49
N PRO A 66 -4.23 -22.35 5.81
CA PRO A 66 -4.82 -21.87 7.05
C PRO A 66 -6.34 -21.87 6.87
N GLU A 67 -7.10 -22.35 7.87
CA GLU A 67 -8.57 -22.29 7.84
C GLU A 67 -9.08 -20.86 7.66
N THR A 68 -8.33 -19.88 8.17
CA THR A 68 -8.57 -18.45 7.98
C THR A 68 -7.27 -17.70 7.64
N PRO A 69 -7.27 -16.81 6.62
CA PRO A 69 -6.09 -16.05 6.22
C PRO A 69 -5.86 -14.85 7.17
N ASN A 70 -5.53 -15.13 8.43
CA ASN A 70 -5.45 -14.14 9.52
C ASN A 70 -4.55 -12.95 9.19
N LEU A 71 -3.39 -13.18 8.55
CA LEU A 71 -2.48 -12.10 8.14
C LEU A 71 -3.12 -11.20 7.07
N GLY A 72 -3.83 -11.78 6.09
CA GLY A 72 -4.56 -11.03 5.08
C GLY A 72 -5.68 -10.18 5.68
N LEU A 73 -6.37 -10.70 6.70
CA LEU A 73 -7.42 -9.97 7.42
C LEU A 73 -6.85 -8.83 8.28
N ILE A 74 -5.72 -9.05 8.95
CA ILE A 74 -5.03 -7.99 9.71
C ILE A 74 -4.59 -6.87 8.75
N PHE A 75 -3.98 -7.22 7.61
CA PHE A 75 -3.60 -6.23 6.62
C PHE A 75 -4.82 -5.50 6.05
N LEU A 76 -5.89 -6.21 5.69
CA LEU A 76 -7.13 -5.58 5.23
C LEU A 76 -7.69 -4.60 6.27
N GLY A 77 -7.69 -4.96 7.55
CA GLY A 77 -8.13 -4.09 8.65
C GLY A 77 -7.31 -2.80 8.75
N VAL A 78 -5.98 -2.89 8.64
CA VAL A 78 -5.10 -1.70 8.65
C VAL A 78 -5.40 -0.75 7.49
N HIS A 79 -5.66 -1.27 6.29
CA HIS A 79 -5.98 -0.45 5.11
C HIS A 79 -7.36 0.20 5.24
N ILE A 80 -8.36 -0.50 5.80
CA ILE A 80 -9.66 0.10 6.10
C ILE A 80 -9.50 1.26 7.10
N CYS A 81 -8.71 1.08 8.16
CA CYS A 81 -8.44 2.13 9.13
C CYS A 81 -7.71 3.34 8.52
N PHE A 82 -6.73 3.11 7.63
CA PHE A 82 -6.04 4.20 6.94
C PHE A 82 -6.96 4.91 5.95
N GLY A 83 -7.79 4.19 5.20
CA GLY A 83 -8.83 4.79 4.36
C GLY A 83 -9.78 5.70 5.14
N PHE A 84 -10.19 5.31 6.35
CA PHE A 84 -10.97 6.18 7.24
C PHE A 84 -10.20 7.40 7.74
N PHE A 85 -8.90 7.27 8.01
CA PHE A 85 -8.05 8.40 8.38
C PHE A 85 -7.94 9.42 7.24
N VAL A 86 -7.78 8.96 6.00
CA VAL A 86 -7.76 9.82 4.80
C VAL A 86 -9.09 10.54 4.61
N LEU A 87 -10.21 9.82 4.75
CA LEU A 87 -11.54 10.42 4.71
C LEU A 87 -11.72 11.47 5.82
N ALA A 88 -11.25 11.19 7.03
CA ALA A 88 -11.30 12.14 8.15
C ALA A 88 -10.46 13.40 7.88
N LEU A 89 -9.27 13.27 7.29
CA LEU A 89 -8.46 14.42 6.85
C LEU A 89 -9.19 15.27 5.80
N TYR A 90 -9.82 14.63 4.82
CA TYR A 90 -10.62 15.32 3.82
C TYR A 90 -11.79 16.08 4.46
N LEU A 91 -12.59 15.42 5.29
CA LEU A 91 -13.71 16.06 5.98
C LEU A 91 -13.22 17.21 6.87
N ALA A 92 -12.14 17.04 7.62
CA ALA A 92 -11.59 18.10 8.47
C ALA A 92 -11.12 19.32 7.66
N GLN A 93 -10.62 19.11 6.45
CA GLN A 93 -10.12 20.17 5.59
C GLN A 93 -11.24 20.91 4.81
N TYR A 94 -12.39 20.26 4.57
CA TYR A 94 -13.45 20.76 3.68
C TYR A 94 -14.86 20.86 4.30
N ALA A 95 -15.05 20.50 5.58
CA ALA A 95 -16.36 20.60 6.23
C ALA A 95 -16.74 22.02 6.70
N ASN A 96 -15.99 23.06 6.30
CA ASN A 96 -16.33 24.47 6.49
C ASN A 96 -16.86 25.10 5.20
#